data_AF-A0ABD6QBM5-F1
#
_entry.id   AF-A0ABD6QBM5-F1
#
_cell.length_a   1.000
_cell.length_b   1.000
_cell.length_c   1.000
_cell.angle_alpha   90.00
_cell.angle_beta   90.00
_cell.angle_gamma   90.00
#
_symmetry.space_group_name_H-M   'P 1'
#
loop_
_entity.id
_entity.type
_entity.pdbx_description
1 polymer ?
#
loop_
_entity_poly.entity_id
_entity_poly.type
_entity_poly.pdbx_seq_one_letter_code
_entity_poly.pdbx_strand_id
1 'polypeptide(L)'
;MAAAAVVSSLLTAFVIITTLASKFSAKDSVYAVGARAYEVKPQRPQQQVFTERAAAPPVAAFASDGSGFVDSQARCRDTQTARAIGRTQGSLVVICLDRTGRLEYHGERLSDRAALATSADATPGRRFVARNYQVNYAVSPTELLVTSGSFVLKREPMVEYREILSTPVVVAPR
;
A
#
# COMPACT_ATOMS: atom_id res chain seq x y z
N MET A 1 31.24 -53.43 16.11
CA MET A 1 32.30 -52.45 15.79
C MET A 1 31.69 -51.34 14.97
N ALA A 2 31.54 -50.15 15.55
CA ALA A 2 31.50 -48.84 14.86
C ALA A 2 31.21 -47.77 15.94
N ALA A 3 32.23 -47.03 16.31
CA ALA A 3 32.18 -45.89 17.20
C ALA A 3 32.01 -44.62 16.37
N ALA A 4 31.20 -43.67 16.84
CA ALA A 4 31.25 -42.28 16.39
C ALA A 4 30.95 -41.39 17.60
N ALA A 5 32.03 -40.83 18.16
CA ALA A 5 31.99 -39.79 19.17
C ALA A 5 31.78 -38.44 18.48
N VAL A 6 30.93 -37.57 19.04
CA VAL A 6 30.86 -36.16 18.66
C VAL A 6 31.19 -35.35 19.90
N VAL A 7 32.27 -34.56 19.76
CA VAL A 7 32.96 -33.82 20.82
C VAL A 7 32.22 -32.53 21.13
N SER A 8 32.02 -32.28 22.43
CA SER A 8 31.55 -31.02 23.01
C SER A 8 32.71 -30.02 23.15
N SER A 9 32.50 -28.74 22.88
CA SER A 9 33.40 -27.66 23.33
C SER A 9 32.65 -26.33 23.49
N LEU A 10 32.47 -25.95 24.75
CA LEU A 10 32.15 -24.60 25.25
C LEU A 10 33.43 -23.73 25.25
N LEU A 11 33.33 -22.42 24.98
CA LEU A 11 33.97 -21.32 25.77
C LEU A 11 33.89 -19.94 25.06
N THR A 12 32.96 -19.13 25.57
CA THR A 12 32.95 -17.67 25.84
C THR A 12 34.05 -16.73 25.31
N ALA A 13 33.62 -15.58 24.75
CA ALA A 13 34.22 -14.27 25.08
C ALA A 13 33.18 -13.14 24.89
N PHE A 14 32.70 -12.61 26.01
CA PHE A 14 31.95 -11.34 26.12
C PHE A 14 32.93 -10.18 25.90
N VAL A 15 32.64 -9.27 24.96
CA VAL A 15 33.31 -7.96 24.89
C VAL A 15 32.26 -6.89 25.19
N ILE A 16 32.27 -6.45 26.45
CA ILE A 16 31.51 -5.32 26.97
C ILE A 16 32.28 -4.06 26.57
N ILE A 17 31.77 -3.26 25.64
CA ILE A 17 32.31 -1.92 25.37
C ILE A 17 31.39 -0.91 26.04
N THR A 18 31.97 -0.23 27.03
CA THR A 18 31.39 0.72 27.96
C THR A 18 30.92 2.00 27.27
N THR A 19 29.75 2.46 27.71
CA THR A 19 29.16 3.77 27.41
C THR A 19 29.98 4.88 28.06
N LEU A 20 30.47 5.85 27.29
CA LEU A 20 30.89 7.16 27.82
C LEU A 20 29.94 8.24 27.31
N ALA A 21 29.04 8.68 28.20
CA ALA A 21 28.23 9.86 28.00
C ALA A 21 29.06 11.09 28.35
N SER A 22 29.28 11.97 27.38
CA SER A 22 29.80 13.33 27.63
C SER A 22 28.85 14.32 26.98
N LYS A 23 27.99 14.89 27.83
CA LYS A 23 27.04 15.93 27.50
C LYS A 23 27.68 17.31 27.76
N PHE A 24 27.47 18.21 26.80
CA PHE A 24 27.51 19.67 26.85
C PHE A 24 28.84 20.37 27.20
N SER A 25 29.33 21.17 26.24
CA SER A 25 29.46 22.61 26.47
C SER A 25 29.59 23.35 25.14
N ALA A 26 28.68 24.31 24.92
CA ALA A 26 28.75 25.28 23.83
C ALA A 26 29.43 26.55 24.33
N LYS A 27 30.33 27.13 23.53
CA LYS A 27 30.40 28.57 23.16
C LYS A 27 31.76 28.95 22.54
N ASP A 28 31.66 29.45 21.30
CA ASP A 28 32.34 30.61 20.68
C ASP A 28 33.83 30.90 20.95
N SER A 29 34.64 30.92 19.90
CA SER A 29 35.17 32.19 19.33
C SER A 29 36.29 31.99 18.29
N VAL A 30 35.99 32.45 17.07
CA VAL A 30 36.81 33.26 16.15
C VAL A 30 38.34 33.24 16.31
N TYR A 31 39.03 32.68 15.30
CA TYR A 31 40.21 33.30 14.69
C TYR A 31 40.12 33.16 13.17
N ALA A 32 40.10 34.29 12.47
CA ALA A 32 40.18 34.41 11.03
C ALA A 32 41.64 34.49 10.59
N VAL A 33 42.06 33.76 9.54
CA VAL A 33 43.08 34.18 8.56
C VAL A 33 42.91 33.35 7.28
N GLY A 34 42.79 34.01 6.12
CA GLY A 34 43.04 33.38 4.81
C GLY A 34 42.00 33.68 3.72
N ALA A 35 41.88 34.94 3.31
CA ALA A 35 41.09 35.30 2.14
C ALA A 35 41.73 34.76 0.84
N ARG A 36 41.01 33.87 0.15
CA ARG A 36 41.09 33.76 -1.31
C ARG A 36 39.76 34.27 -1.85
N ALA A 37 39.80 35.41 -2.52
CA ALA A 37 38.65 35.99 -3.19
C ALA A 37 38.30 35.08 -4.38
N TYR A 38 37.19 34.34 -4.25
CA TYR A 38 36.48 33.82 -5.40
C TYR A 38 35.47 34.89 -5.80
N GLU A 39 35.58 35.34 -7.04
CA GLU A 39 34.66 36.31 -7.62
C GLU A 39 33.27 35.65 -7.76
N VAL A 40 32.41 35.88 -6.76
CA VAL A 40 31.01 35.43 -6.79
C VAL A 40 30.26 36.39 -7.70
N LYS A 41 29.95 35.94 -8.92
CA LYS A 41 28.97 36.58 -9.81
C LYS A 41 27.67 36.75 -9.02
N PRO A 42 27.06 37.96 -8.94
CA PRO A 42 25.82 38.14 -8.20
C PRO A 42 24.70 37.33 -8.86
N GLN A 43 24.34 36.19 -8.25
CA GLN A 43 23.10 35.50 -8.56
C GLN A 43 21.97 36.33 -7.97
N ARG A 44 21.22 36.96 -8.86
CA ARG A 44 19.92 37.59 -8.57
C ARG A 44 19.12 36.61 -7.68
N PRO A 45 18.61 37.03 -6.50
CA PRO A 45 17.88 36.13 -5.62
C PRO A 45 16.78 35.46 -6.43
N GLN A 46 16.83 34.13 -6.55
CA GLN A 46 15.74 33.38 -7.16
C GLN A 46 14.54 33.49 -6.22
N GLN A 47 13.79 34.58 -6.36
CA GLN A 47 12.34 34.66 -6.17
C GLN A 47 11.77 33.27 -6.47
N GLN A 48 11.54 32.51 -5.40
CA GLN A 48 10.75 31.30 -5.45
C GLN A 48 9.37 31.77 -5.90
N VAL A 49 9.09 31.59 -7.19
CA VAL A 49 7.71 31.58 -7.65
C VAL A 49 7.11 30.36 -6.96
N PHE A 50 6.48 30.59 -5.80
CA PHE A 50 5.50 29.68 -5.28
C PHE A 50 4.40 29.72 -6.33
N THR A 51 4.51 28.88 -7.37
CA THR A 51 3.35 28.54 -8.18
C THR A 51 2.33 28.03 -7.17
N GLU A 52 1.36 28.88 -6.86
CA GLU A 52 0.13 28.50 -6.22
C GLU A 52 -0.30 27.20 -6.88
N ARG A 53 -0.26 26.12 -6.10
CA ARG A 53 -0.57 24.80 -6.62
C ARG A 53 -2.04 24.87 -7.01
N ALA A 54 -2.29 25.07 -8.31
CA ALA A 54 -3.62 25.07 -8.87
C ALA A 54 -4.34 23.89 -8.25
N ALA A 55 -5.45 24.17 -7.56
CA ALA A 55 -6.26 23.14 -6.94
C ALA A 55 -6.54 22.10 -8.02
N ALA A 56 -6.12 20.85 -7.78
CA ALA A 56 -6.47 19.76 -8.67
C ALA A 56 -8.00 19.78 -8.83
N PRO A 57 -8.53 19.60 -10.05
CA PRO A 57 -9.97 19.53 -10.25
C PRO A 57 -10.54 18.51 -9.26
N PRO A 58 -11.74 18.74 -8.70
CA PRO A 58 -12.36 17.78 -7.81
C PRO A 58 -12.33 16.42 -8.51
N VAL A 59 -11.67 15.45 -7.88
CA VAL A 59 -11.67 14.06 -8.36
C VAL A 59 -13.15 13.73 -8.56
N ALA A 60 -13.55 13.42 -9.79
CA ALA A 60 -14.93 13.06 -10.09
C ALA A 60 -15.39 12.07 -9.01
N ALA A 61 -16.42 12.43 -8.26
CA ALA A 61 -16.90 11.59 -7.18
C ALA A 61 -17.36 10.28 -7.82
N PHE A 62 -16.59 9.21 -7.64
CA PHE A 62 -16.93 7.91 -8.18
C PHE A 62 -18.14 7.39 -7.41
N ALA A 63 -19.33 7.66 -7.96
CA ALA A 63 -20.58 7.20 -7.38
C ALA A 63 -20.58 5.68 -7.30
N SER A 64 -21.15 5.15 -6.23
CA SER A 64 -21.17 3.71 -5.98
C SER A 64 -22.41 3.31 -5.20
N ASP A 65 -22.92 2.11 -5.47
CA ASP A 65 -24.07 1.51 -4.82
C ASP A 65 -23.73 0.09 -4.31
N GLY A 66 -24.75 -0.71 -3.96
CA GLY A 66 -24.59 -2.07 -3.47
C GLY A 66 -23.95 -3.06 -4.45
N SER A 67 -23.80 -2.67 -5.73
CA SER A 67 -23.12 -3.48 -6.75
C SER A 67 -21.72 -2.95 -7.09
N GLY A 68 -21.28 -1.82 -6.54
CA GLY A 68 -19.96 -1.25 -6.84
C GLY A 68 -20.03 0.12 -7.47
N PHE A 69 -19.04 0.49 -8.28
CA PHE A 69 -19.00 1.80 -8.94
C PHE A 69 -20.02 1.86 -10.07
N VAL A 70 -20.72 2.99 -10.18
CA VAL A 70 -21.67 3.26 -11.27
C VAL A 70 -20.88 3.63 -12.53
N ASP A 71 -21.36 3.21 -13.71
CA ASP A 71 -20.72 3.46 -15.01
C ASP A 71 -19.25 3.01 -15.11
N SER A 72 -18.93 1.91 -14.43
CA SER A 72 -17.60 1.31 -14.37
C SER A 72 -17.65 -0.21 -14.55
N GLN A 73 -16.56 -0.77 -15.04
CA GLN A 73 -16.28 -2.20 -15.08
C GLN A 73 -15.96 -2.78 -13.70
N ALA A 74 -15.57 -1.96 -12.73
CA ALA A 74 -15.44 -2.36 -11.32
C ALA A 74 -16.82 -2.42 -10.65
N ARG A 75 -17.65 -3.37 -11.09
CA ARG A 75 -19.04 -3.52 -10.69
C ARG A 75 -19.47 -4.99 -10.74
N CYS A 76 -20.11 -5.44 -9.67
CA CYS A 76 -20.71 -6.75 -9.57
C CYS A 76 -21.85 -6.94 -10.57
N ARG A 77 -21.99 -8.17 -11.08
CA ARG A 77 -22.96 -8.53 -12.11
C ARG A 77 -24.02 -9.46 -11.55
N ASP A 78 -25.09 -9.62 -12.32
CA ASP A 78 -26.18 -10.54 -12.01
C ASP A 78 -26.75 -10.35 -10.60
N THR A 79 -26.78 -11.41 -9.79
CA THR A 79 -27.27 -11.39 -8.41
C THR A 79 -26.16 -11.19 -7.38
N GLN A 80 -24.96 -10.78 -7.79
CA GLN A 80 -23.85 -10.55 -6.87
C GLN A 80 -24.00 -9.21 -6.14
N THR A 81 -23.49 -9.16 -4.91
CA THR A 81 -23.41 -7.93 -4.11
C THR A 81 -21.96 -7.57 -3.83
N ALA A 82 -21.66 -6.28 -3.70
CA ALA A 82 -20.33 -5.84 -3.28
C ALA A 82 -20.06 -6.27 -1.82
N ARG A 83 -18.98 -7.00 -1.62
CA ARG A 83 -18.40 -7.37 -0.32
C ARG A 83 -17.35 -6.37 0.14
N ALA A 84 -16.65 -5.75 -0.80
CA ALA A 84 -15.77 -4.61 -0.57
C ALA A 84 -15.72 -3.72 -1.80
N ILE A 85 -15.58 -2.41 -1.59
CA ILE A 85 -15.43 -1.39 -2.63
C ILE A 85 -14.20 -0.57 -2.25
N GLY A 86 -13.23 -0.48 -3.16
CA GLY A 86 -11.98 0.23 -2.97
C GLY A 86 -11.68 1.16 -4.15
N ARG A 87 -11.16 2.35 -3.84
CA ARG A 87 -10.72 3.33 -4.82
C ARG A 87 -9.31 3.77 -4.51
N THR A 88 -8.49 3.87 -5.54
CA THR A 88 -7.17 4.51 -5.50
C THR A 88 -7.17 5.73 -6.42
N GLN A 89 -6.03 6.39 -6.57
CA GLN A 89 -5.89 7.44 -7.59
C GLN A 89 -5.94 6.89 -9.03
N GLY A 90 -5.60 5.62 -9.24
CA GLY A 90 -5.42 5.03 -10.58
C GLY A 90 -6.30 3.80 -10.86
N SER A 91 -7.05 3.31 -9.89
CA SER A 91 -7.85 2.09 -10.02
C SER A 91 -9.16 2.15 -9.22
N LEU A 92 -10.17 1.48 -9.75
CA LEU A 92 -11.40 1.10 -9.05
C LEU A 92 -11.35 -0.41 -8.82
N VAL A 93 -11.79 -0.85 -7.65
CA VAL A 93 -11.81 -2.26 -7.29
C VAL A 93 -13.08 -2.59 -6.51
N VAL A 94 -13.75 -3.66 -6.90
CA VAL A 94 -14.88 -4.23 -6.18
C VAL A 94 -14.63 -5.71 -5.97
N ILE A 95 -14.87 -6.18 -4.75
CA ILE A 95 -14.95 -7.60 -4.45
C ILE A 95 -16.42 -7.97 -4.43
N CYS A 96 -16.82 -8.84 -5.33
CA CYS A 96 -18.19 -9.30 -5.51
C CYS A 96 -18.39 -10.62 -4.80
N LEU A 97 -19.54 -10.76 -4.13
CA LEU A 97 -19.96 -11.97 -3.44
C LEU A 97 -21.23 -12.48 -4.12
N ASP A 98 -21.19 -13.73 -4.56
CA ASP A 98 -22.38 -14.41 -5.07
C ASP A 98 -23.17 -15.11 -3.95
N ARG A 99 -24.34 -15.65 -4.31
CA ARG A 99 -25.24 -16.35 -3.37
C ARG A 99 -24.65 -17.67 -2.84
N THR A 100 -23.62 -18.22 -3.48
CA THR A 100 -22.93 -19.44 -3.05
C THR A 100 -21.77 -19.16 -2.10
N GLY A 101 -21.45 -17.89 -1.88
CA GLY A 101 -20.33 -17.47 -1.03
C GLY A 101 -19.02 -17.27 -1.80
N ARG A 102 -19.00 -17.44 -3.13
CA ARG A 102 -17.79 -17.25 -3.92
C ARG A 102 -17.50 -15.76 -4.09
N LEU A 103 -16.21 -15.44 -4.06
CA LEU A 103 -15.71 -14.09 -4.23
C LEU A 103 -15.11 -13.92 -5.62
N GLU A 104 -15.35 -12.76 -6.22
CA GLU A 104 -14.72 -12.33 -7.46
C GLU A 104 -14.13 -10.93 -7.29
N TYR A 105 -12.96 -10.72 -7.84
CA TYR A 105 -12.37 -9.41 -8.02
C TYR A 105 -12.85 -8.83 -9.34
N HIS A 106 -13.34 -7.60 -9.31
CA HIS A 106 -13.69 -6.77 -10.46
C HIS A 106 -12.92 -5.46 -10.36
N GLY A 107 -11.89 -5.29 -11.19
CA GLY A 107 -11.03 -4.11 -11.19
C GLY A 107 -11.08 -3.36 -12.50
N GLU A 108 -10.92 -2.04 -12.44
CA GLU A 108 -10.78 -1.15 -13.59
C GLU A 108 -9.61 -0.20 -13.37
N ARG A 109 -8.69 -0.13 -14.34
CA ARG A 109 -7.62 0.86 -14.37
C ARG A 109 -8.15 2.15 -15.01
N LEU A 110 -7.99 3.27 -14.31
CA LEU A 110 -8.57 4.55 -14.72
C LEU A 110 -7.88 5.17 -15.94
N SER A 111 -6.58 4.89 -16.16
CA SER A 111 -5.81 5.50 -17.24
C SER A 111 -6.26 5.10 -18.64
N ASP A 112 -6.81 3.90 -18.79
CA ASP A 112 -7.17 3.32 -20.10
C ASP A 112 -8.41 2.43 -20.06
N ARG A 113 -9.17 2.45 -18.95
CA ARG A 113 -10.40 1.67 -18.75
C ARG A 113 -10.20 0.16 -18.86
N ALA A 114 -8.97 -0.34 -18.73
CA ALA A 114 -8.71 -1.78 -18.78
C ALA A 114 -9.33 -2.46 -17.55
N ALA A 115 -10.09 -3.52 -17.79
CA ALA A 115 -10.83 -4.25 -16.77
C ALA A 115 -10.29 -5.66 -16.55
N LEU A 116 -10.45 -6.16 -15.32
CA LEU A 116 -10.16 -7.54 -14.94
C LEU A 116 -11.28 -8.05 -14.04
N ALA A 117 -11.87 -9.19 -14.41
CA ALA A 117 -12.73 -9.99 -13.56
C ALA A 117 -12.11 -11.37 -13.35
N THR A 118 -11.91 -11.80 -12.11
CA THR A 118 -11.35 -13.13 -11.79
C THR A 118 -11.77 -13.57 -10.39
N SER A 119 -11.67 -14.86 -10.09
CA SER A 119 -11.92 -15.38 -8.75
C SER A 119 -11.00 -14.74 -7.71
N ALA A 120 -11.53 -14.51 -6.52
CA ALA A 120 -10.80 -14.00 -5.38
C ALA A 120 -11.00 -14.91 -4.17
N ASP A 121 -10.02 -14.87 -3.27
CA ASP A 121 -10.08 -15.53 -1.96
C ASP A 121 -9.98 -14.50 -0.86
N ALA A 122 -10.68 -14.73 0.25
CA ALA A 122 -10.46 -13.99 1.48
C ALA A 122 -9.30 -14.62 2.27
N THR A 123 -8.37 -13.80 2.75
CA THR A 123 -7.29 -14.24 3.64
C THR A 123 -7.57 -13.80 5.08
N PRO A 124 -6.86 -14.36 6.08
CA PRO A 124 -6.95 -13.90 7.46
C PRO A 124 -6.77 -12.37 7.55
N GLY A 125 -7.56 -11.72 8.41
CA GLY A 125 -7.55 -10.25 8.55
C GLY A 125 -8.35 -9.47 7.49
N ARG A 126 -9.27 -10.12 6.77
CA ARG A 126 -10.16 -9.50 5.75
C ARG A 126 -9.39 -8.84 4.61
N ARG A 127 -8.37 -9.52 4.08
CA ARG A 127 -7.76 -9.13 2.79
C ARG A 127 -8.38 -9.98 1.70
N PHE A 128 -8.39 -9.47 0.49
CA PHE A 128 -8.85 -10.21 -0.68
C PHE A 128 -7.70 -10.36 -1.65
N VAL A 129 -7.50 -11.57 -2.19
CA VAL A 129 -6.45 -11.83 -3.17
C VAL A 129 -7.08 -12.48 -4.38
N ALA A 130 -6.92 -11.83 -5.52
CA ALA A 130 -7.25 -12.38 -6.82
C ALA A 130 -5.97 -12.75 -7.56
N ARG A 131 -6.03 -13.79 -8.39
CA ARG A 131 -4.93 -14.23 -9.24
C ARG A 131 -5.36 -14.22 -10.71
N ASN A 132 -4.49 -13.69 -11.55
CA ASN A 132 -4.60 -13.81 -13.00
C ASN A 132 -3.23 -14.21 -13.55
N TYR A 133 -3.12 -15.44 -14.06
CA TYR A 133 -1.84 -16.07 -14.40
C TYR A 133 -0.81 -15.96 -13.24
N GLN A 134 0.31 -15.29 -13.46
CA GLN A 134 1.39 -15.10 -12.48
C GLN A 134 1.20 -13.84 -11.61
N VAL A 135 0.16 -13.05 -11.86
CA VAL A 135 -0.07 -11.77 -11.18
C VAL A 135 -1.08 -11.93 -10.04
N ASN A 136 -0.73 -11.41 -8.86
CA ASN A 136 -1.62 -11.31 -7.72
C ASN A 136 -2.12 -9.88 -7.54
N TYR A 137 -3.40 -9.75 -7.20
CA TYR A 137 -4.07 -8.50 -6.89
C TYR A 137 -4.57 -8.60 -5.45
N ALA A 138 -3.80 -8.04 -4.52
CA ALA A 138 -4.14 -8.01 -3.11
C ALA A 138 -4.83 -6.68 -2.76
N VAL A 139 -6.06 -6.79 -2.27
CA VAL A 139 -6.92 -5.67 -1.90
C VAL A 139 -7.03 -5.62 -0.38
N SER A 140 -6.77 -4.45 0.18
CA SER A 140 -6.83 -4.18 1.61
C SER A 140 -7.46 -2.80 1.86
N PRO A 141 -7.83 -2.48 3.11
CA PRO A 141 -8.30 -1.15 3.47
C PRO A 141 -7.30 -0.03 3.18
N THR A 142 -6.02 -0.34 3.08
CA THR A 142 -4.94 0.66 2.97
C THR A 142 -4.38 0.78 1.56
N GLU A 143 -4.41 -0.30 0.77
CA GLU A 143 -3.82 -0.31 -0.56
C GLU A 143 -4.37 -1.40 -1.49
N LEU A 144 -4.21 -1.17 -2.78
CA LEU A 144 -4.16 -2.19 -3.83
C LEU A 144 -2.69 -2.51 -4.12
N LEU A 145 -2.30 -3.75 -3.90
CA LEU A 145 -0.96 -4.26 -4.18
C LEU A 145 -1.02 -5.27 -5.32
N VAL A 146 -0.27 -5.03 -6.39
CA VAL A 146 -0.17 -5.92 -7.54
C VAL A 146 1.25 -6.45 -7.65
N THR A 147 1.41 -7.77 -7.63
CA THR A 147 2.73 -8.43 -7.66
C THR A 147 2.79 -9.52 -8.72
N SER A 148 4.00 -9.80 -9.21
CA SER A 148 4.32 -10.99 -9.99
C SER A 148 5.49 -11.71 -9.31
N GLY A 149 5.22 -12.88 -8.72
CA GLY A 149 6.17 -13.53 -7.82
C GLY A 149 6.60 -12.61 -6.67
N SER A 150 7.90 -12.33 -6.55
CA SER A 150 8.49 -11.43 -5.56
C SER A 150 8.53 -9.95 -5.98
N PHE A 151 8.16 -9.63 -7.23
CA PHE A 151 8.23 -8.27 -7.75
C PHE A 151 6.92 -7.51 -7.52
N VAL A 152 7.02 -6.28 -7.01
CA VAL A 152 5.90 -5.34 -6.94
C VAL A 152 5.76 -4.64 -8.27
N LEU A 153 4.68 -4.92 -8.99
CA LEU A 153 4.34 -4.24 -10.24
C LEU A 153 3.68 -2.90 -9.98
N LYS A 154 2.82 -2.85 -8.95
CA LYS A 154 2.04 -1.66 -8.63
C LYS A 154 1.69 -1.66 -7.14
N ARG A 155 1.82 -0.50 -6.50
CA ARG A 155 1.33 -0.26 -5.14
C ARG A 155 0.57 1.04 -5.14
N GLU A 156 -0.71 0.98 -4.83
CA GLU A 156 -1.58 2.16 -4.83
C GLU A 156 -2.28 2.30 -3.48
N PRO A 157 -2.08 3.43 -2.76
CA PRO A 157 -2.85 3.72 -1.56
C PRO A 157 -4.35 3.80 -1.86
N MET A 158 -5.15 3.22 -0.97
CA MET A 158 -6.58 3.45 -0.98
C MET A 158 -6.86 4.90 -0.56
N VAL A 159 -7.63 5.60 -1.38
CA VAL A 159 -8.21 6.91 -1.04
C VAL A 159 -9.62 6.75 -0.49
N GLU A 160 -10.24 5.60 -0.74
CA GLU A 160 -11.52 5.20 -0.16
C GLU A 160 -11.59 3.68 -0.10
N TYR A 161 -12.12 3.15 0.99
CA TYR A 161 -12.38 1.73 1.14
C TYR A 161 -13.61 1.52 2.03
N ARG A 162 -14.51 0.65 1.58
CA ARG A 162 -15.70 0.25 2.33
C ARG A 162 -15.85 -1.24 2.24
N GLU A 163 -15.92 -1.90 3.39
CA GLU A 163 -16.21 -3.31 3.49
C GLU A 163 -17.65 -3.50 3.93
N ILE A 164 -18.44 -4.21 3.12
CA ILE A 164 -19.85 -4.46 3.39
C ILE A 164 -19.92 -5.84 4.04
N LEU A 165 -20.18 -5.85 5.34
CA LEU A 165 -20.34 -7.08 6.10
C LEU A 165 -21.79 -7.52 5.99
N SER A 166 -22.03 -8.70 5.41
CA SER A 166 -23.32 -9.35 5.56
C SER A 166 -23.48 -9.75 7.02
N THR A 167 -24.49 -9.22 7.71
CA THR A 167 -24.91 -9.81 8.98
C THR A 167 -25.38 -11.23 8.68
N PRO A 168 -24.99 -12.25 9.47
CA PRO A 168 -25.58 -13.56 9.32
C PRO A 168 -27.08 -13.41 9.57
N VAL A 169 -27.90 -13.69 8.55
CA VAL A 169 -29.34 -13.84 8.74
C VAL A 169 -29.50 -15.09 9.60
N VAL A 170 -29.70 -14.90 10.91
CA VAL A 170 -30.10 -15.98 11.80
C VAL A 170 -31.51 -16.36 11.37
N VAL A 171 -31.63 -17.40 10.54
CA VAL A 171 -32.91 -18.02 10.25
C VAL A 171 -33.34 -18.74 11.53
N ALA A 172 -34.28 -18.13 12.26
CA ALA A 172 -34.89 -18.80 13.40
C ALA A 172 -35.57 -20.09 12.93
N PRO A 173 -35.37 -21.24 13.59
CA PRO A 173 -36.14 -22.44 13.31
C PRO A 173 -37.62 -22.14 13.58
N ARG A 174 -38.48 -22.55 12.63
CA ARG A 174 -39.94 -22.51 12.80
C ARG A 174 -40.40 -23.58 13.77
#